data_AF-A0A7G5H0W4-F1
#
_entry.id   AF-A0A7G5H0W4-F1
#
_cell.length_a   1.000
_cell.length_b   1.000
_cell.length_c   1.000
_cell.angle_alpha   90.00
_cell.angle_beta   90.00
_cell.angle_gamma   90.00
#
_symmetry.space_group_name_H-M   'P 1'
#
loop_
_entity.id
_entity.type
_entity.pdbx_description
1 polymer ?
#
loop_
_entity_poly.entity_id
_entity_poly.type
_entity_poly.pdbx_seq_one_letter_code
_entity_poly.pdbx_strand_id
1 'polypeptide(L)'
;MLAKVQTVRLNAVSKNALIHESCYDFILMKQLTVFLLLGLIGCHNSQVEPPEVKATILTYEPTGYVCDGGYTIKSETEAIYMARTTNLPTPYNDFNTLKLPVSVWIRYKNPATLVENCGQPPLIQIVSMRAR
;
A
#
# COMPACT_ATOMS: atom_id res chain seq x y z
N MET A 1 8.14 59.40 -10.53
CA MET A 1 7.42 58.44 -11.38
C MET A 1 8.18 58.31 -12.69
N LEU A 2 8.52 57.18 -13.28
CA LEU A 2 8.34 55.76 -13.02
C LEU A 2 9.36 55.09 -13.98
N ALA A 3 10.30 54.29 -13.49
CA ALA A 3 11.27 53.59 -14.33
C ALA A 3 10.84 52.14 -14.58
N LYS A 4 10.77 51.81 -15.88
CA LYS A 4 10.97 50.51 -16.55
C LYS A 4 10.95 49.25 -15.66
N VAL A 5 9.99 48.38 -15.93
CA VAL A 5 10.13 46.94 -15.66
C VAL A 5 9.83 46.19 -16.95
N GLN A 6 10.86 45.53 -17.48
CA GLN A 6 10.77 44.59 -18.59
C GLN A 6 10.25 43.25 -18.06
N THR A 7 9.19 42.75 -18.67
CA THR A 7 8.60 41.44 -18.36
C THR A 7 9.33 40.36 -19.15
N VAL A 8 10.05 39.49 -18.47
CA VAL A 8 10.60 38.25 -19.05
C VAL A 8 9.47 37.21 -19.12
N ARG A 9 9.13 36.76 -20.33
CA ARG A 9 8.33 35.56 -20.58
C ARG A 9 9.25 34.36 -20.65
N LEU A 10 8.90 33.28 -19.95
CA LEU A 10 9.41 31.94 -20.25
C LEU A 10 8.24 31.03 -20.64
N ASN A 11 8.42 30.42 -21.80
CA ASN A 11 7.56 29.47 -22.49
C ASN A 11 7.50 28.11 -21.77
N ALA A 12 6.39 27.37 -21.95
CA ALA A 12 6.38 26.07 -22.64
C ALA A 12 4.95 25.46 -22.56
N VAL A 13 4.23 25.32 -23.70
CA VAL A 13 4.03 24.06 -24.46
C VAL A 13 3.06 23.11 -23.73
N SER A 14 1.96 22.57 -24.27
CA SER A 14 1.36 22.52 -25.61
C SER A 14 -0.11 22.15 -25.41
N LYS A 15 -1.03 22.85 -26.09
CA LYS A 15 -2.43 22.46 -26.28
C LYS A 15 -2.58 22.02 -27.73
N ASN A 16 -3.08 20.81 -27.94
CA ASN A 16 -3.70 20.28 -29.17
C ASN A 16 -4.12 18.84 -28.82
N ALA A 17 -5.29 18.31 -29.08
CA ALA A 17 -6.49 18.74 -29.79
C ALA A 17 -7.62 17.81 -29.25
N LEU A 18 -8.83 18.30 -28.98
CA LEU A 18 -10.05 18.03 -29.76
C LEU A 18 -10.18 16.54 -30.15
N ILE A 19 -11.28 15.84 -29.88
CA ILE A 19 -12.60 16.13 -30.44
C ILE A 19 -13.69 15.49 -29.56
N HIS A 20 -14.71 16.30 -29.32
CA HIS A 20 -16.02 15.98 -28.77
C HIS A 20 -16.93 15.53 -29.93
N GLU A 21 -17.89 14.66 -29.63
CA GLU A 21 -19.19 14.49 -30.29
C GLU A 21 -19.45 13.40 -31.35
N SER A 22 -20.57 12.72 -31.06
CA SER A 22 -21.59 12.18 -31.94
C SER A 22 -21.42 10.77 -32.52
N CYS A 23 -22.01 9.83 -31.78
CA CYS A 23 -22.88 8.78 -32.34
C CYS A 23 -23.73 9.32 -33.49
N TYR A 24 -23.79 8.62 -34.62
CA TYR A 24 -24.97 7.84 -35.01
C TYR A 24 -24.72 7.13 -36.36
N ASP A 25 -25.04 5.83 -36.37
CA ASP A 25 -25.52 4.97 -37.45
C ASP A 25 -24.98 5.13 -38.87
N PHE A 26 -24.29 4.10 -39.36
CA PHE A 26 -24.66 3.44 -40.62
C PHE A 26 -23.88 2.11 -40.80
N ILE A 27 -24.62 1.04 -41.15
CA ILE A 27 -24.13 -0.20 -41.78
C ILE A 27 -23.42 -1.16 -40.80
N LEU A 28 -24.13 -1.80 -39.87
CA LEU A 28 -25.03 -2.93 -40.09
C LEU A 28 -24.46 -3.98 -41.07
N MET A 29 -24.07 -5.14 -40.53
CA MET A 29 -23.91 -6.44 -41.23
C MET A 29 -22.52 -6.94 -41.65
N LYS A 30 -21.40 -6.43 -41.08
CA LYS A 30 -20.06 -7.04 -41.32
C LYS A 30 -19.07 -6.94 -40.16
N GLN A 31 -19.55 -6.95 -38.93
CA GLN A 31 -18.72 -6.84 -37.70
C GLN A 31 -19.01 -7.96 -36.69
N LEU A 32 -19.64 -9.06 -37.12
CA LEU A 32 -20.00 -10.17 -36.21
C LEU A 32 -18.79 -10.97 -35.72
N THR A 33 -17.59 -10.78 -36.30
CA THR A 33 -16.38 -11.52 -35.96
C THR A 33 -15.39 -10.77 -35.06
N VAL A 34 -15.57 -9.47 -34.83
CA VAL A 34 -14.67 -8.67 -33.96
C VAL A 34 -15.16 -8.64 -32.51
N PHE A 35 -16.45 -8.88 -32.27
CA PHE A 35 -17.03 -8.87 -30.92
C PHE A 35 -16.60 -10.06 -30.03
N LEU A 36 -16.00 -11.12 -30.57
CA LEU A 36 -15.58 -12.28 -29.77
C LEU A 36 -14.21 -12.09 -29.09
N LEU A 37 -13.40 -11.10 -29.50
CA LEU A 37 -12.01 -10.93 -29.04
C LEU A 37 -11.80 -9.83 -27.99
N LEU A 38 -12.83 -9.02 -27.70
CA LEU A 38 -12.76 -7.96 -26.68
C LEU A 38 -13.25 -8.40 -25.29
N GLY A 39 -13.75 -9.64 -25.14
CA GLY A 39 -14.30 -10.15 -23.87
C GLY A 39 -13.27 -10.66 -22.85
N LEU A 40 -11.97 -10.68 -23.18
CA LEU A 40 -10.94 -11.32 -22.32
C LEU A 40 -10.00 -10.34 -21.61
N ILE A 41 -10.16 -9.03 -21.80
CA ILE A 41 -9.35 -8.02 -21.10
C ILE A 41 -10.14 -7.39 -19.96
N GLY A 42 -10.92 -8.21 -19.25
CA GLY A 42 -11.26 -7.94 -17.87
C GLY A 42 -10.00 -8.15 -17.02
N CYS A 43 -9.06 -7.21 -17.06
CA CYS A 43 -7.99 -7.13 -16.07
C CYS A 43 -8.64 -6.90 -14.70
N HIS A 44 -9.02 -7.98 -14.03
CA HIS A 44 -9.24 -7.95 -12.61
C HIS A 44 -7.91 -7.52 -11.99
N ASN A 45 -7.87 -6.30 -11.45
CA ASN A 45 -6.84 -5.89 -10.51
C ASN A 45 -7.05 -6.72 -9.23
N SER A 46 -6.69 -8.00 -9.27
CA SER A 46 -6.53 -8.79 -8.07
C SER A 46 -5.42 -8.12 -7.27
N GLN A 47 -5.78 -7.58 -6.11
CA GLN A 47 -4.82 -6.96 -5.22
C GLN A 47 -3.79 -8.05 -4.86
N VAL A 48 -2.58 -7.94 -5.42
CA VAL A 48 -1.53 -8.95 -5.23
C VAL A 48 -1.22 -9.05 -3.74
N GLU A 49 -1.34 -10.25 -3.19
CA GLU A 49 -1.08 -10.49 -1.77
C GLU A 49 0.39 -10.20 -1.47
N PRO A 50 0.72 -9.52 -0.35
CA PRO A 50 2.11 -9.25 0.01
C PRO A 50 2.94 -10.54 0.12
N PRO A 51 4.23 -10.50 -0.25
CA PRO A 51 5.12 -11.64 -0.12
C PRO A 51 5.31 -12.03 1.36
N GLU A 52 5.53 -13.32 1.60
CA GLU A 52 5.84 -13.84 2.93
C GLU A 52 7.34 -13.66 3.22
N VAL A 53 7.66 -13.11 4.40
CA VAL A 53 9.05 -12.86 4.83
C VAL A 53 9.31 -13.45 6.21
N LYS A 54 10.57 -13.82 6.47
CA LYS A 54 10.99 -14.22 7.82
C LYS A 54 11.14 -12.97 8.70
N ALA A 55 10.65 -13.06 9.93
CA ALA A 55 10.81 -12.04 10.93
C ALA A 55 10.93 -12.65 12.33
N THR A 56 11.34 -11.83 13.29
CA THR A 56 11.38 -12.16 14.72
C THR A 56 10.61 -11.11 15.50
N ILE A 57 9.64 -11.55 16.29
CA ILE A 57 8.97 -10.70 17.28
C ILE A 57 9.92 -10.59 18.47
N LEU A 58 10.35 -9.38 18.81
CA LEU A 58 11.42 -9.14 19.78
C LEU A 58 10.88 -8.84 21.18
N THR A 59 10.09 -7.77 21.30
CA THR A 59 9.60 -7.24 22.57
C THR A 59 8.16 -6.77 22.42
N TYR A 60 7.43 -6.76 23.53
CA TYR A 60 6.14 -6.06 23.65
C TYR A 60 6.39 -4.68 24.26
N GLU A 61 5.85 -3.65 23.62
CA GLU A 61 5.91 -2.25 24.04
C GLU A 61 4.52 -1.81 24.51
N PRO A 62 4.27 -1.69 25.84
CA PRO A 62 2.94 -1.43 26.39
C PRO A 62 2.46 0.00 26.14
N THR A 63 3.36 0.99 26.18
CA THR A 63 3.07 2.41 25.98
C THR A 63 4.34 3.12 25.51
N GLY A 64 4.27 3.89 24.41
CA GLY A 64 5.39 4.72 23.93
C GLY A 64 5.46 4.84 22.41
N TYR A 65 5.83 3.75 21.73
CA TYR A 65 6.09 3.75 20.28
C TYR A 65 4.88 3.42 19.40
N VAL A 66 3.86 2.80 19.98
CA VAL A 66 2.58 2.51 19.32
C VAL A 66 1.52 3.13 20.21
N CYS A 67 0.68 3.99 19.64
CA CYS A 67 -0.30 4.78 20.38
C CYS A 67 -1.28 3.91 21.22
N ASP A 68 -1.35 2.60 20.96
CA ASP A 68 -2.20 1.61 21.63
C ASP A 68 -1.44 0.33 22.07
N GLY A 69 -0.10 0.38 22.15
CA GLY A 69 0.77 -0.77 22.44
C GLY A 69 0.94 -1.75 21.27
N GLY A 70 2.03 -2.54 21.29
CA GLY A 70 2.33 -3.47 20.21
C GLY A 70 3.66 -4.19 20.35
N TYR A 71 4.13 -4.78 19.26
CA TYR A 71 5.36 -5.54 19.22
C TYR A 71 6.39 -4.94 18.27
N THR A 72 7.65 -5.01 18.68
CA THR A 72 8.80 -4.75 17.81
C THR A 72 9.09 -5.99 16.98
N ILE A 73 9.14 -5.84 15.65
CA ILE A 73 9.37 -6.91 14.69
C ILE A 73 10.63 -6.61 13.90
N LYS A 74 11.56 -7.55 13.88
CA LYS A 74 12.80 -7.48 13.09
C LYS A 74 12.74 -8.44 11.92
N SER A 75 12.84 -7.95 10.69
CA SER A 75 12.91 -8.80 9.51
C SER A 75 14.27 -9.49 9.37
N GLU A 76 14.35 -10.50 8.50
CA GLU A 76 15.63 -11.14 8.12
C GLU A 76 16.62 -10.16 7.46
N THR A 77 16.13 -9.03 6.92
CA THR A 77 16.97 -7.94 6.38
C THR A 77 17.39 -6.94 7.45
N GLU A 78 17.24 -7.27 8.73
CA GLU A 78 17.59 -6.43 9.89
C GLU A 78 16.74 -5.14 10.02
N ALA A 79 15.67 -4.99 9.22
CA ALA A 79 14.77 -3.85 9.33
C ALA A 79 13.85 -4.02 10.55
N ILE A 80 13.66 -2.93 11.30
CA ILE A 80 12.83 -2.90 12.51
C ILE A 80 11.51 -2.21 12.20
N TYR A 81 10.42 -2.89 12.53
CA TYR A 81 9.04 -2.44 12.38
C TYR A 81 8.29 -2.53 13.69
N MET A 82 7.15 -1.86 13.77
CA MET A 82 6.18 -2.02 14.84
C MET A 82 4.89 -2.64 14.31
N ALA A 83 4.24 -3.49 15.09
CA ALA A 83 2.89 -3.98 14.80
C ALA A 83 2.00 -3.91 16.05
N ARG A 84 0.79 -3.36 15.91
CA ARG A 84 -0.19 -3.31 17.01
C ARG A 84 -0.62 -4.71 17.42
N THR A 85 -0.79 -4.95 18.72
CA THR A 85 -1.28 -6.23 19.25
C THR A 85 -2.63 -6.64 18.63
N THR A 86 -3.52 -5.68 18.42
CA THR A 86 -4.84 -5.90 17.80
C THR A 86 -4.78 -6.40 16.35
N ASN A 87 -3.64 -6.24 15.69
CA ASN A 87 -3.42 -6.68 14.30
C ASN A 87 -2.72 -8.05 14.21
N LEU A 88 -2.33 -8.66 15.33
CA LEU A 88 -1.69 -9.97 15.31
C LEU A 88 -2.74 -11.09 15.43
N PRO A 89 -2.57 -12.22 14.72
CA PRO A 89 -3.44 -13.38 14.92
C PRO A 89 -3.06 -14.13 16.20
N THR A 90 -4.01 -14.86 16.78
CA THR A 90 -3.74 -15.84 17.85
C THR A 90 -2.71 -16.88 17.38
N PRO A 91 -1.72 -17.29 18.20
CA PRO A 91 -1.51 -16.92 19.61
C PRO A 91 -0.63 -15.67 19.83
N TYR A 92 -0.25 -14.95 18.78
CA TYR A 92 0.73 -13.86 18.86
C TYR A 92 0.14 -12.54 19.38
N ASN A 93 -1.18 -12.46 19.54
CA ASN A 93 -1.87 -11.30 20.09
C ASN A 93 -1.93 -11.26 21.63
N ASP A 94 -1.44 -12.29 22.33
CA ASP A 94 -1.45 -12.32 23.79
C ASP A 94 -0.03 -12.19 24.36
N PHE A 95 0.30 -11.00 24.84
CA PHE A 95 1.62 -10.70 25.37
C PHE A 95 1.90 -11.41 26.71
N ASN A 96 0.87 -11.87 27.44
CA ASN A 96 1.06 -12.55 28.72
C ASN A 96 1.55 -14.00 28.54
N THR A 97 1.20 -14.62 27.41
CA THR A 97 1.49 -16.03 27.13
C THR A 97 2.54 -16.22 26.04
N LEU A 98 2.75 -15.22 25.19
CA LEU A 98 3.75 -15.27 24.13
C LEU A 98 5.18 -15.22 24.68
N LYS A 99 5.95 -16.28 24.42
CA LYS A 99 7.37 -16.33 24.76
C LYS A 99 8.18 -15.57 23.71
N LEU A 100 8.83 -14.49 24.12
CA LEU A 100 9.67 -13.65 23.26
C LEU A 100 11.17 -13.90 23.54
N PRO A 101 12.06 -13.74 22.54
CA PRO A 101 11.76 -13.49 21.13
C PRO A 101 11.23 -14.75 20.40
N VAL A 102 10.44 -14.58 19.35
CA VAL A 102 9.91 -15.69 18.54
C VAL A 102 10.09 -15.45 17.04
N SER A 103 10.60 -16.45 16.33
CA SER A 103 10.73 -16.41 14.86
C SER A 103 9.43 -16.84 14.19
N VAL A 104 9.00 -16.05 13.22
CA VAL A 104 7.74 -16.22 12.49
C VAL A 104 7.92 -15.92 11.01
N TRP A 105 7.02 -16.43 10.19
CA TRP A 105 6.80 -15.92 8.84
C TRP A 105 5.65 -14.93 8.89
N ILE A 106 5.81 -13.77 8.25
CA ILE A 106 4.80 -12.72 8.19
C ILE A 106 4.53 -12.29 6.75
N ARG A 107 3.28 -11.92 6.48
CA ARG A 107 2.91 -11.05 5.37
C ARG A 107 2.45 -9.73 5.96
N TYR A 108 2.91 -8.62 5.42
CA TYR A 108 2.55 -7.30 5.96
C TYR A 108 2.38 -6.27 4.85
N LYS A 109 1.70 -5.17 5.20
CA LYS A 109 1.55 -3.98 4.37
C LYS A 109 1.69 -2.72 5.21
N ASN A 110 1.95 -1.60 4.55
CA ASN A 110 1.87 -0.30 5.21
C ASN A 110 0.39 0.02 5.54
N PRO A 111 0.11 0.64 6.70
CA PRO A 111 -1.24 1.04 7.05
C PRO A 111 -1.77 2.08 6.04
N ALA A 112 -3.05 1.99 5.71
CA ALA A 112 -3.69 2.87 4.73
C ALA A 112 -3.81 4.33 5.24
N THR A 113 -3.99 4.48 6.55
CA THR A 113 -3.97 5.77 7.23
C THR A 113 -2.61 5.96 7.90
N LEU A 114 -1.96 7.08 7.59
CA LEU A 114 -0.77 7.50 8.33
C LEU A 114 -1.19 7.78 9.77
N VAL A 115 -0.57 7.07 10.71
CA VAL A 115 -0.81 7.32 12.12
C VAL A 115 0.19 8.41 12.53
N GLU A 116 -0.27 9.66 12.56
CA GLU A 116 0.59 10.85 12.64
C GLU A 116 1.44 10.97 13.92
N ASN A 117 1.20 10.18 14.97
CA ASN A 117 1.79 10.44 16.30
C ASN A 117 2.35 9.23 17.06
N CYS A 118 2.67 8.13 16.40
CA CYS A 118 3.42 7.05 17.08
C CYS A 118 4.88 7.12 16.58
N GLY A 119 5.84 7.27 17.49
CA GLY A 119 7.27 7.47 17.16
C GLY A 119 7.90 6.35 16.29
N GLN A 120 9.23 6.38 16.12
CA GLN A 120 9.98 5.31 15.43
C GLN A 120 10.05 4.05 16.30
N PRO A 121 9.90 2.82 15.79
CA PRO A 121 9.99 2.39 14.37
C PRO A 121 8.71 2.50 13.51
N PRO A 122 8.80 2.39 12.17
CA PRO A 122 7.64 2.45 11.26
C PRO A 122 6.60 1.36 11.55
N LEU A 123 5.32 1.75 11.51
CA LEU A 123 4.19 0.87 11.75
C LEU A 123 3.84 0.02 10.51
N ILE A 124 3.64 -1.28 10.71
CA ILE A 124 3.14 -2.21 9.70
C ILE A 124 1.82 -2.86 10.16
N GLN A 125 1.01 -3.27 9.19
CA GLN A 125 -0.16 -4.12 9.41
C GLN A 125 0.17 -5.55 8.99
N ILE A 126 0.09 -6.47 9.94
CA ILE A 126 0.23 -7.90 9.68
C ILE A 126 -1.04 -8.40 8.98
N VAL A 127 -0.86 -9.02 7.81
CA VAL A 127 -1.91 -9.65 7.02
C VAL A 127 -2.06 -11.10 7.43
N SER A 128 -0.95 -11.80 7.62
CA SER A 128 -0.91 -13.17 8.12
C SER A 128 0.40 -13.47 8.84
N MET A 129 0.37 -14.47 9.72
CA MET A 129 1.53 -14.91 10.48
C MET A 129 1.46 -16.42 10.74
N ARG A 130 2.60 -17.10 10.64
CA ARG A 130 2.72 -18.53 10.98
C ARG A 130 4.05 -18.81 11.69
N ALA A 131 4.08 -19.89 12.46
CA ALA A 131 5.31 -20.36 13.09
C ALA A 131 6.37 -20.67 12.02
N ARG A 132 7.64 -20.40 12.36
CA ARG A 132 8.77 -20.70 11.48
C ARG A 132 9.01 -22.19 11.33
#